data_AF-A0A356X3T5-F1
#
_entry.id   AF-A0A356X3T5-F1
#
_cell.length_a   1.000
_cell.length_b   1.000
_cell.length_c   1.000
_cell.angle_alpha   90.00
_cell.angle_beta   90.00
_cell.angle_gamma   90.00
#
_symmetry.space_group_name_H-M   'P 1'
#
loop_
_entity.id
_entity.type
_entity.pdbx_description
1 polymer ?
#
loop_
_entity_poly.entity_id
_entity_poly.type
_entity_poly.pdbx_seq_one_letter_code
_entity_poly.pdbx_strand_id
1 'polypeptide(L)'
;WKGGRLLPEYYDTWALYFSKYLTAYNEEGIDIWGITIENEPLGNDSNWDSMHYTPEEMNEFLVNHLGPQLEADSHDVIVLGYDQNRGDELYEWVDAMYEDEEVASYYDGIAVHWYASTFKIFEDALQYAHEAAPGKYIIQTEATVDAEVPKWRDDEWYWSKEATDWGYDWAPEEQKPLHPKYVPVFRYARDMIGTLNNWVDGWIDWNMVLDRQGGPNWAENWCVAPVIVDPDADE
;
A
#
# COMPACT_ATOMS: atom_id res chain seq x y z
N TRP A 1 -15.61 -1.99 12.73
CA TRP A 1 -16.08 -3.02 11.78
C TRP A 1 -14.83 -3.44 11.06
N LYS A 2 -14.43 -4.71 11.09
CA LYS A 2 -13.13 -5.16 10.57
C LYS A 2 -13.42 -6.11 9.41
N GLY A 3 -12.93 -5.82 8.21
CA GLY A 3 -13.25 -6.56 6.99
C GLY A 3 -14.67 -6.31 6.45
N GLY A 4 -15.11 -7.22 5.57
CA GLY A 4 -16.36 -7.10 4.81
C GLY A 4 -16.10 -6.72 3.34
N ARG A 5 -17.17 -6.48 2.58
CA ARG A 5 -17.12 -6.04 1.18
C ARG A 5 -18.07 -4.87 1.01
N LEU A 6 -17.78 -3.96 0.08
CA LEU A 6 -18.73 -2.91 -0.27
C LEU A 6 -19.99 -3.54 -0.86
N LEU A 7 -21.17 -3.17 -0.36
CA LEU A 7 -22.41 -3.65 -0.95
C LEU A 7 -22.67 -2.86 -2.25
N PRO A 8 -23.06 -3.53 -3.36
CA PRO A 8 -23.31 -2.86 -4.64
C PRO A 8 -24.28 -1.68 -4.57
N GLU A 9 -25.29 -1.74 -3.68
CA GLU A 9 -26.24 -0.65 -3.46
C GLU A 9 -25.62 0.65 -2.92
N TYR A 10 -24.38 0.61 -2.43
CA TYR A 10 -23.63 1.77 -1.93
C TYR A 10 -22.49 2.21 -2.84
N TYR A 11 -22.32 1.64 -4.04
CA TYR A 11 -21.23 2.04 -4.96
C TYR A 11 -21.31 3.53 -5.31
N ASP A 12 -22.48 4.05 -5.71
CA ASP A 12 -22.65 5.49 -5.97
C ASP A 12 -22.35 6.35 -4.73
N THR A 13 -22.72 5.86 -3.54
CA THR A 13 -22.46 6.58 -2.28
C THR A 13 -20.96 6.62 -1.98
N TRP A 14 -20.26 5.53 -2.26
CA TRP A 14 -18.82 5.43 -2.04
C TRP A 14 -18.03 6.28 -3.05
N ALA A 15 -18.42 6.28 -4.33
CA ALA A 15 -17.87 7.18 -5.34
C ALA A 15 -18.05 8.66 -4.95
N LEU A 16 -19.25 9.03 -4.47
CA LEU A 16 -19.51 10.38 -3.96
C LEU A 16 -18.66 10.72 -2.73
N TYR A 17 -18.30 9.75 -1.91
CA TYR A 17 -17.40 9.96 -0.78
C TYR A 17 -16.00 10.38 -1.24
N PHE A 18 -15.43 9.70 -2.24
CA PHE A 18 -14.14 10.08 -2.85
C PHE A 18 -14.17 11.51 -3.42
N SER A 19 -15.17 11.85 -4.22
CA SER A 19 -15.32 13.21 -4.77
C SER A 19 -15.39 14.28 -3.65
N LYS A 20 -16.18 14.02 -2.60
CA LYS A 20 -16.27 14.95 -1.46
C LYS A 20 -14.96 15.08 -0.69
N TYR A 21 -14.21 13.99 -0.55
CA TYR A 21 -12.89 14.02 0.07
C TYR A 21 -11.94 14.92 -0.72
N LEU A 22 -11.85 14.73 -2.04
CA LEU A 22 -11.01 15.55 -2.92
C LEU A 22 -11.43 17.03 -2.90
N THR A 23 -12.73 17.30 -2.96
CA THR A 23 -13.27 18.66 -2.86
C THR A 23 -12.90 19.31 -1.53
N ALA A 24 -13.09 18.62 -0.40
CA ALA A 24 -12.82 19.16 0.92
C ALA A 24 -11.33 19.48 1.12
N TYR A 25 -10.43 18.62 0.64
CA TYR A 25 -8.99 18.89 0.71
C TYR A 25 -8.57 20.07 -0.17
N ASN A 26 -9.13 20.19 -1.37
CA ASN A 26 -8.85 21.34 -2.25
C ASN A 26 -9.37 22.65 -1.65
N GLU A 27 -10.52 22.65 -0.95
CA GLU A 27 -11.04 23.82 -0.22
C GLU A 27 -10.09 24.30 0.89
N GLU A 28 -9.33 23.39 1.50
CA GLU A 28 -8.27 23.70 2.47
C GLU A 28 -6.91 24.03 1.80
N GLY A 29 -6.86 24.09 0.47
CA GLY A 29 -5.66 24.40 -0.31
C GLY A 29 -4.67 23.25 -0.41
N ILE A 30 -5.14 22.00 -0.23
CA ILE A 30 -4.34 20.79 -0.36
C ILE A 30 -4.73 20.08 -1.66
N ASP A 31 -3.85 20.15 -2.64
CA ASP A 31 -4.03 19.46 -3.91
C ASP A 31 -3.60 17.98 -3.76
N ILE A 32 -4.57 17.07 -3.79
CA ILE A 32 -4.33 15.63 -3.76
C ILE A 32 -3.87 15.18 -5.15
N TRP A 33 -2.64 14.67 -5.24
CA TRP A 33 -2.06 14.19 -6.49
C TRP A 33 -2.69 12.88 -6.99
N GLY A 34 -2.95 11.94 -6.08
CA GLY A 34 -3.46 10.61 -6.43
C GLY A 34 -4.17 9.92 -5.27
N ILE A 35 -4.96 8.91 -5.61
CA ILE A 35 -5.68 8.03 -4.70
C ILE A 35 -5.47 6.57 -5.08
N THR A 36 -5.58 5.68 -4.09
CA THR A 36 -5.85 4.26 -4.30
C THR A 36 -7.32 4.00 -4.01
N ILE A 37 -7.92 2.97 -4.63
CA ILE A 37 -9.35 2.68 -4.46
C ILE A 37 -9.64 2.07 -3.08
N GLU A 38 -8.74 1.19 -2.62
CA GLU A 38 -8.82 0.56 -1.31
C GLU A 38 -7.41 0.14 -0.91
N ASN A 39 -7.03 0.43 0.34
CA ASN A 39 -5.79 -0.05 0.92
C ASN A 39 -5.89 -1.55 1.19
N GLU A 40 -4.93 -2.34 0.69
CA GLU A 40 -4.84 -3.78 0.94
C GLU A 40 -6.18 -4.52 0.72
N PRO A 41 -6.76 -4.54 -0.49
CA PRO A 41 -8.08 -5.10 -0.80
C PRO A 41 -8.21 -6.61 -0.58
N LEU A 42 -7.09 -7.31 -0.34
CA LEU A 42 -7.09 -8.71 0.10
C LEU A 42 -7.43 -8.85 1.59
N GLY A 43 -7.41 -7.74 2.34
CA GLY A 43 -7.74 -7.62 3.76
C GLY A 43 -6.59 -7.97 4.69
N ASN A 44 -6.88 -7.91 5.99
CA ASN A 44 -5.91 -8.08 7.09
C ASN A 44 -6.38 -9.10 8.14
N ASP A 45 -7.12 -10.13 7.72
CA ASP A 45 -7.76 -11.13 8.60
C ASP A 45 -8.69 -10.51 9.67
N SER A 46 -9.30 -9.36 9.33
CA SER A 46 -10.19 -8.62 10.24
C SER A 46 -9.50 -8.21 11.55
N ASN A 47 -8.21 -7.85 11.49
CA ASN A 47 -7.44 -7.34 12.63
C ASN A 47 -7.60 -5.84 12.84
N TRP A 48 -7.83 -5.05 11.79
CA TRP A 48 -8.16 -3.61 11.83
C TRP A 48 -9.11 -3.24 10.68
N ASP A 49 -9.34 -1.94 10.47
CA ASP A 49 -10.17 -1.44 9.38
C ASP A 49 -9.66 -1.98 8.04
N SER A 50 -10.56 -2.56 7.25
CA SER A 50 -10.29 -3.12 5.93
C SER A 50 -11.60 -3.34 5.19
N MET A 51 -11.53 -3.31 3.86
CA MET A 51 -12.61 -3.72 2.99
C MET A 51 -12.05 -4.58 1.85
N HIS A 52 -12.68 -5.73 1.62
CA HIS A 52 -12.23 -6.65 0.58
C HIS A 52 -12.80 -6.29 -0.78
N TYR A 53 -11.96 -6.39 -1.81
CA TYR A 53 -12.33 -6.35 -3.22
C TYR A 53 -11.70 -7.54 -3.95
N THR A 54 -12.43 -8.15 -4.88
CA THR A 54 -11.77 -8.84 -6.01
C THR A 54 -11.37 -7.80 -7.06
N PRO A 55 -10.42 -8.12 -7.96
CA PRO A 55 -10.11 -7.21 -9.06
C PRO A 55 -11.33 -6.85 -9.91
N GLU A 56 -12.25 -7.78 -10.17
CA GLU A 56 -13.47 -7.50 -10.94
C GLU A 56 -14.42 -6.54 -10.23
N GLU A 57 -14.58 -6.67 -8.90
CA GLU A 57 -15.40 -5.73 -8.13
C GLU A 57 -14.80 -4.33 -8.11
N MET A 58 -13.47 -4.22 -8.04
CA MET A 58 -12.78 -2.93 -8.06
C MET A 58 -12.93 -2.28 -9.43
N ASN A 59 -12.78 -3.05 -10.51
CA ASN A 59 -13.02 -2.59 -11.87
C ASN A 59 -14.48 -2.17 -12.09
N GLU A 60 -15.45 -2.94 -11.60
CA GLU A 60 -16.87 -2.59 -11.68
C GLU A 60 -17.15 -1.27 -10.96
N PHE A 61 -16.62 -1.11 -9.74
CA PHE A 61 -16.75 0.12 -8.96
C PHE A 61 -16.08 1.30 -9.67
N LEU A 62 -14.87 1.12 -10.20
CA LEU A 62 -14.14 2.17 -10.89
C LEU A 62 -14.87 2.65 -12.15
N VAL A 63 -15.14 1.73 -13.07
CA VAL A 63 -15.67 2.05 -14.40
C VAL A 63 -17.10 2.58 -14.32
N ASN A 64 -17.95 1.99 -13.48
CA ASN A 64 -19.38 2.32 -13.47
C ASN A 64 -19.75 3.40 -12.46
N HIS A 65 -18.89 3.72 -11.49
CA HIS A 65 -19.24 4.62 -10.38
C HIS A 65 -18.17 5.69 -10.11
N LEU A 66 -16.96 5.29 -9.70
CA LEU A 66 -15.93 6.24 -9.27
C LEU A 66 -15.45 7.13 -10.42
N GLY A 67 -15.05 6.54 -11.55
CA GLY A 67 -14.58 7.26 -12.73
C GLY A 67 -15.58 8.30 -13.23
N PRO A 68 -16.84 7.93 -13.52
CA PRO A 68 -17.88 8.87 -13.92
C PRO A 68 -18.14 9.97 -12.89
N GLN A 69 -18.06 9.68 -11.59
CA GLN A 69 -18.21 10.68 -10.54
C GLN A 69 -17.05 11.68 -10.52
N LEU A 70 -15.80 11.22 -10.67
CA LEU A 70 -14.61 12.07 -10.75
C LEU A 70 -14.67 13.00 -11.97
N GLU A 71 -15.08 12.48 -13.13
CA GLU A 71 -15.27 13.28 -14.34
C GLU A 71 -16.39 14.32 -14.18
N ALA A 72 -17.53 13.93 -13.61
CA ALA A 72 -18.68 14.81 -13.41
C ALA A 72 -18.34 16.01 -12.52
N ASP A 73 -17.51 15.80 -11.50
CA ASP A 73 -17.07 16.83 -10.58
C ASP A 73 -15.73 17.48 -10.99
N SER A 74 -15.19 17.11 -12.16
CA SER A 74 -13.95 17.67 -12.73
C SER A 74 -12.73 17.50 -11.84
N HIS A 75 -12.63 16.36 -11.15
CA HIS A 75 -11.43 15.98 -10.42
C HIS A 75 -10.37 15.43 -11.39
N ASP A 76 -9.22 16.11 -11.44
CA ASP A 76 -8.01 15.66 -12.15
C ASP A 76 -7.06 15.04 -11.12
N VAL A 77 -7.25 13.74 -10.85
CA VAL A 77 -6.52 12.99 -9.81
C VAL A 77 -6.04 11.66 -10.39
N ILE A 78 -4.83 11.24 -10.01
CA ILE A 78 -4.28 9.94 -10.38
C ILE A 78 -5.04 8.83 -9.65
N VAL A 79 -5.49 7.80 -10.37
CA VAL A 79 -6.14 6.62 -9.78
C VAL A 79 -5.23 5.41 -9.90
N LEU A 80 -4.80 4.86 -8.75
CA LEU A 80 -4.01 3.64 -8.67
C LEU A 80 -4.87 2.47 -8.16
N GLY A 81 -4.75 1.32 -8.83
CA GLY A 81 -5.38 0.07 -8.37
C GLY A 81 -4.47 -0.77 -7.47
N TYR A 82 -5.01 -1.88 -6.98
CA TYR A 82 -4.35 -2.90 -6.17
C TYR A 82 -3.93 -2.49 -4.75
N ASP A 83 -2.95 -1.60 -4.58
CA ASP A 83 -2.45 -1.11 -3.27
C ASP A 83 -2.13 -2.23 -2.26
N GLN A 84 -1.33 -3.21 -2.69
CA GLN A 84 -1.08 -4.45 -1.96
C GLN A 84 0.27 -5.10 -2.32
N ASN A 85 0.65 -6.13 -1.59
CA ASN A 85 1.92 -6.82 -1.69
C ASN A 85 2.24 -7.40 -3.08
N ARG A 86 3.53 -7.44 -3.46
CA ARG A 86 4.04 -7.94 -4.75
C ARG A 86 4.08 -9.47 -4.89
N GLY A 87 3.15 -10.16 -4.24
CA GLY A 87 3.01 -11.62 -4.28
C GLY A 87 2.42 -12.16 -5.58
N ASP A 88 1.99 -13.41 -5.57
CA ASP A 88 1.40 -14.08 -6.74
C ASP A 88 0.08 -13.42 -7.16
N GLU A 89 -0.64 -12.80 -6.22
CA GLU A 89 -1.89 -12.09 -6.45
C GLU A 89 -1.71 -10.88 -7.37
N LEU A 90 -0.53 -10.26 -7.41
CA LEU A 90 -0.28 -9.10 -8.28
C LEU A 90 -0.54 -9.44 -9.76
N TYR A 91 -0.20 -10.64 -10.21
CA TYR A 91 -0.43 -11.05 -11.61
C TYR A 91 -1.91 -11.07 -11.98
N GLU A 92 -2.75 -11.63 -11.10
CA GLU A 92 -4.21 -11.66 -11.29
C GLU A 92 -4.79 -10.23 -11.36
N TRP A 93 -4.31 -9.34 -10.51
CA TRP A 93 -4.75 -7.94 -10.50
C TRP A 93 -4.27 -7.18 -11.73
N VAL A 94 -3.02 -7.38 -12.17
CA VAL A 94 -2.49 -6.79 -13.40
C VAL A 94 -3.30 -7.21 -14.62
N ASP A 95 -3.60 -8.50 -14.74
CA ASP A 95 -4.41 -9.03 -15.85
C ASP A 95 -5.79 -8.38 -15.87
N ALA A 96 -6.48 -8.40 -14.74
CA ALA A 96 -7.82 -7.83 -14.64
C ALA A 96 -7.85 -6.30 -14.85
N MET A 97 -6.82 -5.56 -14.41
CA MET A 97 -6.76 -4.11 -14.58
C MET A 97 -6.45 -3.69 -16.03
N TYR A 98 -5.64 -4.48 -16.76
CA TYR A 98 -5.02 -4.02 -18.00
C TYR A 98 -5.34 -4.82 -19.27
N GLU A 99 -5.99 -5.98 -19.19
CA GLU A 99 -6.41 -6.73 -20.39
C GLU A 99 -7.54 -6.03 -21.18
N ASP A 100 -8.45 -5.32 -20.49
CA ASP A 100 -9.55 -4.57 -21.10
C ASP A 100 -9.18 -3.09 -21.25
N GLU A 101 -9.22 -2.57 -22.49
CA GLU A 101 -8.82 -1.18 -22.79
C GLU A 101 -9.71 -0.12 -22.11
N GLU A 102 -11.00 -0.41 -21.89
CA GLU A 102 -11.91 0.50 -21.19
C GLU A 102 -11.55 0.56 -19.70
N VAL A 103 -11.41 -0.59 -19.05
CA VAL A 103 -10.98 -0.67 -17.64
C VAL A 103 -9.62 0.01 -17.47
N ALA A 104 -8.65 -0.37 -18.30
CA ALA A 104 -7.31 0.18 -18.25
C ALA A 104 -7.31 1.71 -18.40
N SER A 105 -8.23 2.29 -19.15
CA SER A 105 -8.28 3.75 -19.36
C SER A 105 -8.60 4.55 -18.09
N TYR A 106 -9.23 3.93 -17.08
CA TYR A 106 -9.53 4.58 -15.80
C TYR A 106 -8.42 4.50 -14.76
N TYR A 107 -7.45 3.60 -14.94
CA TYR A 107 -6.29 3.51 -14.04
C TYR A 107 -5.11 4.31 -14.60
N ASP A 108 -4.47 5.12 -13.78
CA ASP A 108 -3.19 5.74 -14.11
C ASP A 108 -2.01 4.83 -13.78
N GLY A 109 -2.23 3.81 -12.95
CA GLY A 109 -1.20 2.86 -12.53
C GLY A 109 -1.64 1.86 -11.48
N ILE A 110 -0.65 1.16 -10.93
CA ILE A 110 -0.80 0.16 -9.88
C ILE A 110 0.03 0.57 -8.66
N ALA A 111 -0.54 0.39 -7.48
CA ALA A 111 0.10 0.63 -6.19
C ALA A 111 0.55 -0.70 -5.56
N VAL A 112 1.74 -0.74 -4.95
CA VAL A 112 2.33 -1.97 -4.41
C VAL A 112 2.99 -1.80 -3.04
N HIS A 113 2.91 -2.85 -2.20
CA HIS A 113 3.50 -2.91 -0.86
C HIS A 113 4.67 -3.93 -0.80
N TRP A 114 5.42 -3.96 0.30
CA TRP A 114 6.64 -4.77 0.44
C TRP A 114 6.59 -5.96 1.42
N TYR A 115 5.45 -6.19 2.08
CA TYR A 115 5.36 -7.11 3.22
C TYR A 115 5.39 -8.59 2.84
N ALA A 116 5.29 -8.95 1.55
CA ALA A 116 5.40 -10.35 1.08
C ALA A 116 6.80 -10.98 1.28
N SER A 117 7.85 -10.19 1.56
CA SER A 117 9.18 -10.73 1.90
C SER A 117 10.06 -9.71 2.61
N THR A 118 10.94 -10.18 3.50
CA THR A 118 12.00 -9.34 4.08
C THR A 118 13.22 -9.20 3.17
N PHE A 119 13.28 -9.90 2.02
CA PHE A 119 14.42 -9.81 1.12
C PHE A 119 14.17 -9.85 -0.38
N LYS A 120 13.08 -10.46 -0.85
CA LYS A 120 12.75 -10.48 -2.27
C LYS A 120 12.16 -9.14 -2.71
N ILE A 121 12.53 -8.71 -3.92
CA ILE A 121 11.97 -7.51 -4.55
C ILE A 121 10.78 -7.87 -5.44
N PHE A 122 10.70 -9.12 -5.90
CA PHE A 122 9.69 -9.59 -6.85
C PHE A 122 9.81 -8.87 -8.19
N GLU A 123 11.03 -8.84 -8.72
CA GLU A 123 11.39 -8.19 -9.98
C GLU A 123 10.50 -8.66 -11.14
N ASP A 124 10.27 -9.97 -11.25
CA ASP A 124 9.42 -10.54 -12.32
C ASP A 124 7.98 -10.00 -12.27
N ALA A 125 7.43 -9.78 -11.07
CA ALA A 125 6.08 -9.24 -10.88
C ALA A 125 6.01 -7.76 -11.31
N LEU A 126 7.04 -6.98 -10.98
CA LEU A 126 7.15 -5.58 -11.40
C LEU A 126 7.38 -5.45 -12.92
N GLN A 127 8.21 -6.31 -13.50
CA GLN A 127 8.40 -6.36 -14.95
C GLN A 127 7.09 -6.74 -15.65
N TYR A 128 6.35 -7.71 -15.11
CA TYR A 128 5.05 -8.11 -15.66
C TYR A 128 4.05 -6.96 -15.67
N ALA A 129 3.90 -6.23 -14.55
CA ALA A 129 3.04 -5.06 -14.48
C ALA A 129 3.42 -3.98 -15.51
N HIS A 130 4.71 -3.71 -15.66
CA HIS A 130 5.21 -2.74 -16.64
C HIS A 130 4.94 -3.19 -18.09
N GLU A 131 5.19 -4.46 -18.40
CA GLU A 131 4.99 -5.03 -19.74
C GLU A 131 3.51 -5.08 -20.13
N ALA A 132 2.61 -5.33 -19.17
CA ALA A 132 1.17 -5.35 -19.38
C ALA A 132 0.60 -3.96 -19.70
N ALA A 133 1.09 -2.89 -19.06
CA ALA A 133 0.66 -1.52 -19.34
C ALA A 133 1.82 -0.52 -19.40
N PRO A 134 2.61 -0.52 -20.49
CA PRO A 134 3.75 0.38 -20.62
C PRO A 134 3.32 1.85 -20.57
N GLY A 135 3.88 2.61 -19.63
CA GLY A 135 3.60 4.04 -19.45
C GLY A 135 2.55 4.37 -18.39
N LYS A 136 1.92 3.36 -17.78
CA LYS A 136 1.22 3.54 -16.50
C LYS A 136 2.20 3.50 -15.34
N TYR A 137 1.86 4.15 -14.24
CA TYR A 137 2.70 4.19 -13.05
C TYR A 137 2.77 2.84 -12.34
N ILE A 138 3.93 2.57 -11.72
CA ILE A 138 4.02 1.61 -10.62
C ILE A 138 4.52 2.40 -9.41
N ILE A 139 3.70 2.52 -8.36
CA ILE A 139 4.08 3.27 -7.15
C ILE A 139 4.18 2.30 -5.98
N GLN A 140 5.31 2.29 -5.30
CA GLN A 140 5.39 1.66 -4.00
C GLN A 140 4.81 2.62 -2.96
N THR A 141 3.59 2.31 -2.51
CA THR A 141 2.75 3.19 -1.69
C THR A 141 2.92 2.97 -0.19
N GLU A 142 3.44 1.82 0.21
CA GLU A 142 3.63 1.50 1.62
C GLU A 142 4.84 0.57 1.88
N ALA A 143 5.59 0.92 2.91
CA ALA A 143 6.63 0.09 3.52
C ALA A 143 6.91 0.53 4.97
N THR A 144 7.17 -0.42 5.86
CA THR A 144 7.72 -0.15 7.21
C THR A 144 8.47 -1.35 7.78
N VAL A 145 9.40 -1.11 8.72
CA VAL A 145 9.86 -2.16 9.65
C VAL A 145 8.65 -2.52 10.54
N ASP A 146 7.97 -3.57 10.15
CA ASP A 146 6.76 -4.08 10.76
C ASP A 146 7.05 -5.07 11.89
N ALA A 147 6.03 -5.35 12.72
CA ALA A 147 6.13 -6.24 13.88
C ALA A 147 7.25 -5.88 14.88
N GLU A 148 7.63 -4.60 14.97
CA GLU A 148 8.72 -4.14 15.82
C GLU A 148 8.33 -2.88 16.58
N VAL A 149 8.70 -2.84 17.86
CA VAL A 149 8.72 -1.61 18.65
C VAL A 149 10.03 -0.87 18.34
N PRO A 150 10.01 0.44 18.07
CA PRO A 150 11.21 1.23 17.84
C PRO A 150 12.28 1.01 18.92
N LYS A 151 13.53 0.82 18.51
CA LYS A 151 14.64 0.67 19.46
C LYS A 151 15.20 2.05 19.79
N TRP A 152 14.51 2.73 20.69
CA TRP A 152 14.82 4.09 21.09
C TRP A 152 16.28 4.24 21.55
N ARG A 153 17.03 5.12 20.87
CA ARG A 153 18.46 5.41 21.11
C ARG A 153 19.38 4.18 21.03
N ASP A 154 18.99 3.18 20.25
CA ASP A 154 19.80 2.00 19.94
C ASP A 154 20.04 1.92 18.43
N ASP A 155 20.86 2.85 17.94
CA ASP A 155 21.20 2.94 16.51
C ASP A 155 21.84 1.64 16.00
N GLU A 156 22.63 0.94 16.84
CA GLU A 156 23.31 -0.30 16.46
C GLU A 156 22.32 -1.40 16.09
N TRP A 157 21.15 -1.46 16.74
CA TRP A 157 20.13 -2.45 16.43
C TRP A 157 19.65 -2.34 14.97
N TYR A 158 19.49 -1.13 14.44
CA TYR A 158 19.05 -0.89 13.06
C TYR A 158 20.06 -1.40 12.00
N TRP A 159 21.31 -1.63 12.41
CA TRP A 159 22.37 -2.24 11.61
C TRP A 159 22.60 -3.73 11.91
N SER A 160 21.87 -4.28 12.88
CA SER A 160 21.95 -5.68 13.30
C SER A 160 20.91 -6.55 12.61
N LYS A 161 21.19 -7.84 12.45
CA LYS A 161 20.28 -8.80 11.81
C LYS A 161 19.28 -9.40 12.80
N GLU A 162 18.61 -8.53 13.56
CA GLU A 162 17.71 -8.95 14.64
C GLU A 162 16.24 -8.65 14.37
N ALA A 163 15.93 -7.72 13.46
CA ALA A 163 14.57 -7.32 13.15
C ALA A 163 13.77 -8.47 12.50
N THR A 164 12.50 -8.56 12.89
CA THR A 164 11.49 -9.45 12.28
C THR A 164 10.43 -8.65 11.54
N ASP A 165 9.44 -9.33 10.97
CA ASP A 165 8.28 -8.77 10.28
C ASP A 165 7.02 -9.58 10.65
N TRP A 166 5.84 -9.18 10.21
CA TRP A 166 4.61 -9.91 10.52
C TRP A 166 4.66 -11.36 10.00
N GLY A 167 5.28 -11.57 8.84
CA GLY A 167 5.41 -12.89 8.25
C GLY A 167 6.31 -13.85 9.06
N TYR A 168 7.29 -13.33 9.79
CA TYR A 168 8.13 -14.11 10.71
C TYR A 168 7.30 -14.91 11.71
N ASP A 169 6.20 -14.33 12.21
CA ASP A 169 5.30 -14.98 13.17
C ASP A 169 4.10 -15.65 12.50
N TRP A 170 3.47 -15.00 11.52
CA TRP A 170 2.15 -15.41 11.03
C TRP A 170 2.09 -16.00 9.62
N ALA A 171 3.13 -15.83 8.79
CA ALA A 171 3.09 -16.35 7.43
C ALA A 171 2.91 -17.88 7.42
N PRO A 172 2.19 -18.43 6.42
CA PRO A 172 2.12 -19.87 6.17
C PRO A 172 3.52 -20.52 6.11
N GLU A 173 3.61 -21.80 6.44
CA GLU A 173 4.89 -22.53 6.55
C GLU A 173 5.70 -22.47 5.23
N GLU A 174 5.02 -22.53 4.10
CA GLU A 174 5.61 -22.40 2.76
C GLU A 174 6.18 -21.01 2.47
N GLN A 175 5.64 -19.96 3.12
CA GLN A 175 6.07 -18.58 2.97
C GLN A 175 7.11 -18.18 4.02
N LYS A 176 7.22 -18.87 5.18
CA LYS A 176 8.25 -18.61 6.21
C LYS A 176 9.67 -18.39 5.69
N PRO A 177 10.17 -19.11 4.65
CA PRO A 177 11.50 -18.85 4.10
C PRO A 177 11.69 -17.44 3.52
N LEU A 178 10.61 -16.71 3.21
CA LEU A 178 10.62 -15.32 2.73
C LEU A 178 10.74 -14.29 3.86
N HIS A 179 10.63 -14.73 5.11
CA HIS A 179 10.57 -13.90 6.30
C HIS A 179 11.70 -14.21 7.31
N PRO A 180 12.98 -14.32 6.90
CA PRO A 180 14.06 -14.41 7.89
C PRO A 180 14.25 -13.06 8.60
N LYS A 181 14.88 -13.11 9.77
CA LYS A 181 15.44 -11.90 10.40
C LYS A 181 16.31 -11.12 9.43
N TYR A 182 16.24 -9.80 9.51
CA TYR A 182 16.92 -8.90 8.57
C TYR A 182 17.57 -7.70 9.28
N VAL A 183 18.36 -6.95 8.52
CA VAL A 183 18.93 -5.67 8.95
C VAL A 183 18.02 -4.56 8.40
N PRO A 184 17.34 -3.77 9.26
CA PRO A 184 16.41 -2.72 8.83
C PRO A 184 16.94 -1.82 7.72
N VAL A 185 18.13 -1.24 7.92
CA VAL A 185 18.73 -0.31 6.95
C VAL A 185 18.98 -1.00 5.60
N PHE A 186 19.39 -2.27 5.60
CA PHE A 186 19.60 -3.01 4.36
C PHE A 186 18.29 -3.38 3.67
N ARG A 187 17.20 -3.60 4.42
CA ARG A 187 15.87 -3.87 3.84
C ARG A 187 15.37 -2.68 3.05
N TYR A 188 15.38 -1.49 3.66
CA TYR A 188 15.05 -0.22 3.00
C TYR A 188 15.90 0.01 1.74
N ALA A 189 17.23 0.01 1.90
CA ALA A 189 18.11 0.33 0.79
C ALA A 189 17.99 -0.66 -0.37
N ARG A 190 17.92 -1.97 -0.08
CA ARG A 190 17.77 -3.00 -1.11
C ARG A 190 16.42 -2.87 -1.81
N ASP A 191 15.35 -2.61 -1.07
CA ASP A 191 14.03 -2.49 -1.64
C ASP A 191 13.91 -1.26 -2.54
N MET A 192 14.26 -0.06 -2.05
CA MET A 192 14.26 1.16 -2.87
C MET A 192 15.11 1.00 -4.14
N ILE A 193 16.34 0.49 -4.02
CA ILE A 193 17.21 0.28 -5.19
C ILE A 193 16.61 -0.78 -6.12
N GLY A 194 16.07 -1.86 -5.56
CA GLY A 194 15.47 -2.95 -6.31
C GLY A 194 14.27 -2.49 -7.12
N THR A 195 13.31 -1.83 -6.47
CA THR A 195 12.06 -1.41 -7.09
C THR A 195 12.27 -0.29 -8.11
N LEU A 196 13.10 0.71 -7.81
CA LEU A 196 13.43 1.78 -8.77
C LEU A 196 14.18 1.27 -10.00
N ASN A 197 14.92 0.16 -9.89
CA ASN A 197 15.53 -0.51 -11.05
C ASN A 197 14.54 -1.42 -11.80
N ASN A 198 13.32 -1.57 -11.30
CA ASN A 198 12.25 -2.40 -11.87
C ASN A 198 10.96 -1.57 -12.03
N TRP A 199 11.10 -0.40 -12.67
CA TRP A 199 9.98 0.43 -13.15
C TRP A 199 9.09 1.08 -12.09
N VAL A 200 9.39 0.94 -10.80
CA VAL A 200 8.68 1.72 -9.78
C VAL A 200 9.08 3.19 -9.90
N ASP A 201 8.08 4.07 -10.04
CA ASP A 201 8.24 5.50 -10.29
C ASP A 201 8.31 6.33 -8.98
N GLY A 202 7.82 5.78 -7.87
CA GLY A 202 7.79 6.43 -6.57
C GLY A 202 7.84 5.43 -5.42
N TRP A 203 8.45 5.83 -4.30
CA TRP A 203 8.60 4.99 -3.10
C TRP A 203 8.17 5.78 -1.87
N ILE A 204 7.17 5.26 -1.16
CA ILE A 204 6.51 5.91 -0.03
C ILE A 204 6.67 5.01 1.19
N ASP A 205 7.22 5.59 2.25
CA ASP A 205 7.28 4.98 3.58
C ASP A 205 5.92 5.09 4.27
N TRP A 206 5.68 4.28 5.31
CA TRP A 206 4.41 4.29 6.03
C TRP A 206 4.27 5.49 6.98
N ASN A 207 4.44 5.28 8.29
CA ASN A 207 4.35 6.37 9.26
C ASN A 207 5.60 7.25 9.20
N MET A 208 5.43 8.54 8.94
CA MET A 208 6.54 9.50 8.96
C MET A 208 7.17 9.64 10.35
N VAL A 209 6.34 9.62 11.40
CA VAL A 209 6.73 9.84 12.80
C VAL A 209 5.92 8.93 13.71
N LEU A 210 6.58 8.25 14.66
CA LEU A 210 5.93 7.46 15.71
C LEU A 210 6.57 7.74 17.08
N ASP A 211 5.85 7.44 18.15
CA ASP A 211 6.44 7.51 19.49
C ASP A 211 7.38 6.32 19.78
N ARG A 212 8.01 6.30 20.97
CA ARG A 212 8.89 5.21 21.42
C ARG A 212 8.24 3.81 21.44
N GLN A 213 6.91 3.73 21.43
CA GLN A 213 6.15 2.48 21.38
C GLN A 213 5.84 2.06 19.93
N GLY A 214 5.97 2.95 18.96
CA GLY A 214 5.54 2.74 17.58
C GLY A 214 4.07 3.12 17.35
N GLY A 215 3.54 4.03 18.16
CA GLY A 215 2.14 4.44 18.14
C GLY A 215 1.91 5.95 17.96
N PRO A 216 0.66 6.42 18.18
CA PRO A 216 -0.48 5.65 18.68
C PRO A 216 -1.08 4.70 17.63
N ASN A 217 -1.42 3.48 18.04
CA ASN A 217 -2.12 2.50 17.19
C ASN A 217 -3.20 1.79 18.00
N TRP A 218 -4.46 1.90 17.60
CA TRP A 218 -5.61 1.37 18.34
C TRP A 218 -5.69 -0.17 18.33
N ALA A 219 -5.08 -0.80 17.33
CA ALA A 219 -5.00 -2.24 17.19
C ALA A 219 -3.72 -2.82 17.83
N GLU A 220 -2.88 -1.97 18.45
CA GLU A 220 -1.59 -2.34 19.03
C GLU A 220 -0.65 -3.03 18.02
N ASN A 221 -0.82 -2.71 16.73
CA ASN A 221 0.03 -3.21 15.66
C ASN A 221 1.25 -2.30 15.48
N TRP A 222 2.27 -2.51 16.32
CA TRP A 222 3.45 -1.65 16.38
C TRP A 222 4.38 -1.84 15.19
N CYS A 223 4.92 -0.72 14.71
CA CYS A 223 5.95 -0.67 13.68
C CYS A 223 6.93 0.47 14.00
N VAL A 224 7.93 0.64 13.12
CA VAL A 224 8.91 1.73 13.22
C VAL A 224 8.58 2.83 12.22
N ALA A 225 9.01 4.05 12.52
CA ALA A 225 9.04 5.18 11.60
C ALA A 225 10.48 5.70 11.43
N PRO A 226 10.80 6.41 10.33
CA PRO A 226 12.11 7.03 10.12
C PRO A 226 12.44 8.06 11.20
N VAL A 227 11.42 8.67 11.79
CA VAL A 227 11.54 9.60 12.91
C VAL A 227 10.79 9.03 14.10
N ILE A 228 11.49 8.86 15.21
CA ILE A 228 10.90 8.47 16.49
C ILE A 228 10.94 9.67 17.42
N VAL A 229 9.84 9.94 18.11
CA VAL A 229 9.72 11.05 19.06
C VAL A 229 9.48 10.55 20.48
N ASP A 230 9.99 11.31 21.45
CA ASP A 230 9.67 11.18 22.85
C ASP A 230 8.72 12.32 23.26
N PRO A 231 7.40 12.08 23.31
CA PRO A 231 6.43 13.12 23.62
C PRO A 231 6.55 13.65 25.06
N ASP A 232 7.18 12.90 25.97
CA ASP A 232 7.40 13.34 27.35
C ASP A 232 8.54 14.36 27.46
N ALA A 233 9.49 14.31 26.52
CA ALA A 233 10.69 15.12 26.49
C ALA A 233 10.67 16.24 25.44
N ASP A 234 9.68 16.25 24.54
CA ASP A 234 9.63 17.13 23.35
C ASP A 234 10.89 16.94 22.47
N GLU A 235 11.29 15.67 22.29
CA GLU A 235 12.49 15.24 21.56
C GLU A 235 12.15 14.37 20.34
#